data_AF-A0A257N0C6-F1
#
_entry.id   AF-A0A257N0C6-F1
#
_cell.length_a   1.000
_cell.length_b   1.000
_cell.length_c   1.000
_cell.angle_alpha   90.00
_cell.angle_beta   90.00
_cell.angle_gamma   90.00
#
_symmetry.space_group_name_H-M   'P 1'
#
loop_
_entity.id
_entity.type
_entity.pdbx_description
1 polymer ?
#
loop_
_entity_poly.entity_id
_entity_poly.type
_entity_poly.pdbx_seq_one_letter_code
_entity_poly.pdbx_strand_id
1 'polypeptide(L)'
;MKLSKLTTIPSGVATPISDLNAGQITELQTALVKLGYPAGEIDGKYGHNTRGAWVEFMDDTAPNKDDSSIDADSLNKLQQMLDNAKPDPTHNFTSKQGTIDAIKSECIRQGIGLKTQIAYVLATADHETNHTFKPVTEAYFLPHPDAYLKTHHPESSYYPYYGRGYVQLTWDYNYKKYGKLLGKDLLNHPELALDPEIALFVLVHGFKTGAFTGRKISDYINAHTTDFINARRCINGKNEAQKIADLAKKHLDNL
;
A
#
# COMPACT_ATOMS: atom_id res chain seq x y z
N MET A 1 -7.81 -0.12 11.71
CA MET A 1 -8.13 -1.43 12.36
C MET A 1 -8.08 -1.21 13.86
N LYS A 2 -9.00 -1.81 14.64
CA LYS A 2 -8.91 -1.78 16.10
C LYS A 2 -8.32 -3.10 16.58
N LEU A 3 -7.26 -3.03 17.39
CA LEU A 3 -6.68 -4.18 18.06
C LEU A 3 -7.64 -4.67 19.14
N SER A 4 -7.81 -5.98 19.25
CA SER A 4 -8.79 -6.62 20.11
C SER A 4 -8.26 -7.91 20.75
N LYS A 5 -7.41 -8.65 20.02
CA LYS A 5 -6.77 -9.88 20.50
C LYS A 5 -5.46 -9.59 21.22
N LEU A 6 -4.68 -8.64 20.71
CA LEU A 6 -3.44 -8.18 21.33
C LEU A 6 -3.70 -7.39 22.62
N THR A 7 -4.87 -6.76 22.75
CA THR A 7 -5.27 -6.05 23.98
C THR A 7 -5.62 -6.99 25.14
N THR A 8 -5.65 -8.31 24.93
CA THR A 8 -5.79 -9.29 26.02
C THR A 8 -4.46 -9.59 26.71
N ILE A 9 -3.35 -9.05 26.21
CA ILE A 9 -2.05 -9.12 26.90
C ILE A 9 -2.15 -8.30 28.19
N PRO A 10 -1.81 -8.86 29.37
CA PRO A 10 -1.91 -8.14 30.63
C PRO A 10 -1.09 -6.85 30.63
N SER A 11 -1.73 -5.73 30.96
CA SER A 11 -1.05 -4.45 31.12
C SER A 11 0.07 -4.54 32.16
N GLY A 12 1.28 -4.10 31.79
CA GLY A 12 2.45 -4.07 32.67
C GLY A 12 3.39 -5.28 32.57
N VAL A 13 3.08 -6.26 31.71
CA VAL A 13 3.97 -7.40 31.45
C VAL A 13 4.37 -7.41 29.98
N ALA A 14 5.67 -7.24 29.73
CA ALA A 14 6.25 -7.51 28.41
C ALA A 14 6.07 -9.00 28.09
N THR A 15 5.35 -9.30 27.01
CA THR A 15 5.06 -10.69 26.60
C THR A 15 5.92 -11.04 25.41
N PRO A 16 6.76 -12.09 25.48
CA PRO A 16 7.53 -12.54 24.33
C PRO A 16 6.60 -12.83 23.14
N ILE A 17 6.99 -12.37 21.95
CA ILE A 17 6.14 -12.56 20.75
C ILE A 17 5.96 -14.04 20.42
N SER A 18 6.95 -14.87 20.77
CA SER A 18 6.88 -16.33 20.66
C SER A 18 5.74 -16.97 21.44
N ASP A 19 5.22 -16.29 22.47
CA ASP A 19 4.23 -16.84 23.39
C ASP A 19 2.80 -16.44 22.99
N LEU A 20 2.66 -15.60 21.96
CA LEU A 20 1.37 -15.19 21.43
C LEU A 20 0.67 -16.36 20.73
N ASN A 21 -0.65 -16.46 20.93
CA ASN A 21 -1.43 -17.46 20.23
C ASN A 21 -1.63 -17.10 18.74
N ALA A 22 -2.04 -18.08 17.93
CA ALA A 22 -2.22 -17.88 16.49
C ALA A 22 -3.17 -16.72 16.15
N GLY A 23 -4.19 -16.47 16.97
CA GLY A 23 -5.12 -15.36 16.79
C GLY A 23 -4.46 -13.99 17.01
N GLN A 24 -3.61 -13.87 18.03
CA GLN A 24 -2.82 -12.67 18.32
C GLN A 24 -1.77 -12.42 17.25
N ILE A 25 -1.06 -13.46 16.80
CA ILE A 25 -0.10 -13.35 15.70
C ILE A 25 -0.79 -12.93 14.40
N THR A 26 -1.97 -13.49 14.09
CA THR A 26 -2.77 -13.07 12.92
C THR A 26 -3.11 -11.58 13.00
N GLU A 27 -3.50 -11.09 14.18
CA GLU A 27 -3.81 -9.67 14.39
C GLU A 27 -2.57 -8.78 14.22
N LEU A 28 -1.43 -9.21 14.77
CA LEU A 28 -0.13 -8.53 14.63
C LEU A 28 0.32 -8.46 13.17
N GLN A 29 0.33 -9.59 12.46
CA GLN A 29 0.65 -9.67 11.03
C GLN A 29 -0.26 -8.74 10.22
N THR A 30 -1.57 -8.77 10.50
CA THR A 30 -2.54 -7.90 9.80
C THR A 30 -2.24 -6.42 10.06
N ALA A 31 -1.92 -6.05 11.30
CA ALA A 31 -1.58 -4.68 11.67
C ALA A 31 -0.28 -4.22 10.99
N LEU A 32 0.77 -5.03 11.07
CA LEU A 32 2.07 -4.74 10.46
C LEU A 32 1.95 -4.59 8.94
N VAL A 33 1.29 -5.53 8.25
CA VAL A 33 1.10 -5.44 6.79
C VAL A 33 0.26 -4.21 6.43
N LYS A 34 -0.77 -3.86 7.20
CA LYS A 34 -1.55 -2.62 6.99
C LYS A 34 -0.71 -1.37 7.08
N LEU A 35 0.23 -1.35 8.02
CA LEU A 35 1.17 -0.25 8.20
C LEU A 35 2.34 -0.31 7.23
N GLY A 36 2.44 -1.36 6.43
CA GLY A 36 3.42 -1.51 5.37
C GLY A 36 4.70 -2.25 5.76
N TYR A 37 4.72 -2.92 6.89
CA TYR A 37 5.82 -3.79 7.29
C TYR A 37 5.63 -5.19 6.69
N PRO A 38 6.66 -5.80 6.09
CA PRO A 38 6.55 -7.01 5.26
C PRO A 38 6.44 -8.29 6.11
N ALA A 39 5.34 -8.45 6.87
CA ALA A 39 5.16 -9.56 7.80
C ALA A 39 4.93 -10.94 7.12
N GLY A 40 4.88 -10.97 5.78
CA GLY A 40 4.63 -12.16 4.97
C GLY A 40 3.14 -12.48 4.85
N GLU A 41 2.83 -13.78 4.76
CA GLU A 41 1.44 -14.24 4.79
C GLU A 41 0.82 -14.05 6.17
N ILE A 42 -0.48 -13.74 6.20
CA ILE A 42 -1.26 -13.67 7.44
C ILE A 42 -1.71 -15.10 7.78
N ASP A 43 -0.83 -15.87 8.42
CA ASP A 43 -0.99 -17.31 8.70
C ASP A 43 -1.03 -17.67 10.20
N GLY A 44 -0.87 -16.67 11.09
CA GLY A 44 -0.87 -16.86 12.53
C GLY A 44 0.41 -17.49 13.08
N LYS A 45 1.52 -17.54 12.30
CA LYS A 45 2.81 -18.10 12.72
C LYS A 45 3.86 -17.01 12.91
N TYR A 46 4.60 -17.09 14.01
CA TYR A 46 5.73 -16.19 14.28
C TYR A 46 7.00 -16.65 13.54
N GLY A 47 7.02 -16.44 12.22
CA GLY A 47 8.16 -16.78 11.35
C GLY A 47 9.15 -15.62 11.13
N HIS A 48 10.18 -15.88 10.32
CA HIS A 48 11.22 -14.90 9.95
C HIS A 48 10.64 -13.57 9.47
N ASN A 49 9.63 -13.60 8.59
CA ASN A 49 9.04 -12.37 8.04
C ASN A 49 8.25 -11.57 9.09
N THR A 50 7.49 -12.25 9.95
CA THR A 50 6.76 -11.58 11.04
C THR A 50 7.72 -10.96 12.05
N ARG A 51 8.81 -11.66 12.39
CA ARG A 51 9.89 -11.11 13.23
C ARG A 51 10.52 -9.87 12.58
N GLY A 52 10.98 -10.00 11.33
CA GLY A 52 11.62 -8.88 10.63
C GLY A 52 10.72 -7.65 10.51
N ALA A 53 9.43 -7.85 10.21
CA ALA A 53 8.46 -6.77 10.15
C ALA A 53 8.20 -6.10 11.50
N TRP A 54 8.24 -6.86 12.61
CA TRP A 54 8.12 -6.29 13.94
C TRP A 54 9.36 -5.48 14.33
N VAL A 55 10.56 -6.00 14.06
CA VAL A 55 11.82 -5.28 14.30
C VAL A 55 11.84 -3.97 13.51
N GLU A 56 11.50 -4.01 12.20
CA GLU A 56 11.40 -2.80 11.37
C GLU A 56 10.39 -1.79 11.94
N PHE A 57 9.25 -2.26 12.46
CA PHE A 57 8.28 -1.40 13.14
C PHE A 57 8.83 -0.78 14.42
N MET A 58 9.55 -1.54 15.24
CA MET A 58 10.11 -1.04 16.50
C MET A 58 11.24 -0.04 16.22
N ASP A 59 12.11 -0.30 15.26
CA ASP A 59 13.17 0.62 14.84
C ASP A 59 12.58 1.97 14.35
N ASP A 60 11.51 1.92 13.57
CA ASP A 60 10.85 3.13 13.03
C ASP A 60 10.12 3.95 14.11
N THR A 61 9.66 3.32 15.20
CA THR A 61 8.68 3.93 16.10
C THR A 61 9.14 4.09 17.54
N ALA A 62 10.09 3.28 17.98
CA ALA A 62 10.64 3.22 19.32
C ALA A 62 12.10 2.71 19.28
N PRO A 63 13.02 3.42 18.61
CA PRO A 63 14.40 2.97 18.48
C PRO A 63 15.03 2.77 19.87
N ASN A 64 15.79 1.69 20.04
CA ASN A 64 16.44 1.25 21.28
C ASN A 64 15.52 0.63 22.36
N LYS A 65 14.25 0.35 22.04
CA LYS A 65 13.41 -0.52 22.89
C LYS A 65 13.62 -2.00 22.55
N ASP A 66 13.28 -2.87 23.50
CA ASP A 66 13.23 -4.32 23.27
C ASP A 66 12.23 -4.65 22.15
N ASP A 67 12.70 -5.41 21.16
CA ASP A 67 11.94 -5.86 20.00
C ASP A 67 11.58 -7.35 20.08
N SER A 68 11.96 -8.04 21.16
CA SER A 68 11.66 -9.46 21.37
C SER A 68 10.28 -9.70 21.99
N SER A 69 9.68 -8.66 22.57
CA SER A 69 8.41 -8.71 23.28
C SER A 69 7.43 -7.62 22.82
N ILE A 70 6.17 -7.80 23.22
CA ILE A 70 5.11 -6.79 23.10
C ILE A 70 4.75 -6.31 24.51
N ASP A 71 4.77 -4.99 24.69
CA ASP A 71 4.37 -4.28 25.90
C ASP A 71 3.21 -3.31 25.60
N ALA A 72 2.69 -2.66 26.65
CA ALA A 72 1.59 -1.71 26.50
C ALA A 72 1.95 -0.51 25.60
N ASP A 73 3.20 -0.05 25.63
CA ASP A 73 3.66 1.10 24.86
C ASP A 73 3.69 0.80 23.35
N SER A 74 4.27 -0.34 22.98
CA SER A 74 4.34 -0.82 21.60
C SER A 74 2.95 -1.14 21.04
N LEU A 75 2.04 -1.70 21.84
CA LEU A 75 0.63 -1.86 21.44
C LEU A 75 -0.09 -0.53 21.22
N ASN A 76 0.10 0.42 22.13
CA ASN A 76 -0.47 1.77 21.99
C ASN A 76 0.07 2.46 20.74
N LYS A 77 1.37 2.31 20.47
CA LYS A 77 1.99 2.87 19.27
C LYS A 77 1.47 2.22 18.00
N LEU A 78 1.33 0.89 17.98
CA LEU A 78 0.77 0.14 16.87
C LEU A 78 -0.68 0.58 16.59
N GLN A 79 -1.50 0.71 17.64
CA GLN A 79 -2.88 1.19 17.51
C GLN A 79 -2.94 2.65 17.03
N GLN A 80 -2.08 3.53 17.55
CA GLN A 80 -1.99 4.93 17.12
C GLN A 80 -1.65 5.00 15.63
N MET A 81 -0.67 4.24 15.16
CA MET A 81 -0.33 4.19 13.75
C MET A 81 -1.48 3.62 12.91
N LEU A 82 -2.21 2.61 13.39
CA LEU A 82 -3.38 2.07 12.67
C LEU A 82 -4.55 3.06 12.60
N ASP A 83 -4.68 3.93 13.60
CA ASP A 83 -5.70 4.98 13.63
C ASP A 83 -5.32 6.13 12.71
N ASN A 84 -4.06 6.57 12.74
CA ASN A 84 -3.51 7.48 11.74
C ASN A 84 -3.52 6.87 10.35
N ALA A 85 -3.55 5.53 10.24
CA ALA A 85 -3.56 4.86 8.96
C ALA A 85 -4.96 4.71 8.33
N LYS A 86 -6.02 5.15 9.02
CA LYS A 86 -7.38 5.16 8.45
C LYS A 86 -7.45 6.20 7.32
N PRO A 87 -8.29 5.97 6.28
CA PRO A 87 -8.58 7.00 5.28
C PRO A 87 -9.03 8.27 5.99
N ASP A 88 -8.46 9.40 5.63
CA ASP A 88 -8.97 10.69 6.05
C ASP A 88 -10.33 10.88 5.36
N PRO A 89 -11.45 10.96 6.11
CA PRO A 89 -12.78 11.10 5.51
C PRO A 89 -12.99 12.44 4.80
N THR A 90 -11.97 13.31 4.73
CA THR A 90 -12.02 14.64 4.11
C THR A 90 -11.45 14.69 2.69
N HIS A 91 -10.99 13.57 2.12
CA HIS A 91 -10.49 13.57 0.74
C HIS A 91 -11.58 13.96 -0.27
N ASN A 92 -11.26 14.93 -1.13
CA ASN A 92 -12.17 15.38 -2.19
C ASN A 92 -11.75 14.82 -3.56
N PHE A 93 -12.38 13.74 -4.00
CA PHE A 93 -12.12 13.15 -5.32
C PHE A 93 -12.96 13.73 -6.47
N THR A 94 -13.73 14.80 -6.22
CA THR A 94 -14.56 15.42 -7.27
C THR A 94 -13.74 16.25 -8.27
N SER A 95 -12.50 16.61 -7.91
CA SER A 95 -11.59 17.38 -8.74
C SER A 95 -10.22 16.71 -8.86
N LYS A 96 -9.51 17.01 -9.96
CA LYS A 96 -8.12 16.57 -10.16
C LYS A 96 -7.21 17.07 -9.03
N GLN A 97 -7.35 18.33 -8.63
CA GLN A 97 -6.55 18.91 -7.55
C GLN A 97 -6.81 18.22 -6.21
N GLY A 98 -8.08 17.98 -5.87
CA GLY A 98 -8.41 17.29 -4.63
C GLY A 98 -7.89 15.85 -4.58
N THR A 99 -7.83 15.16 -5.74
CA THR A 99 -7.19 13.83 -5.83
C THR A 99 -5.67 13.91 -5.68
N ILE A 100 -5.02 14.91 -6.28
CA ILE A 100 -3.58 15.16 -6.11
C ILE A 100 -3.27 15.41 -4.62
N ASP A 101 -4.08 16.22 -3.94
CA ASP A 101 -3.89 16.52 -2.53
C ASP A 101 -4.12 15.29 -1.64
N ALA A 102 -5.11 14.46 -1.98
CA ALA A 102 -5.32 13.17 -1.30
C ALA A 102 -4.11 12.23 -1.46
N ILE A 103 -3.50 12.14 -2.66
CA ILE A 103 -2.27 11.35 -2.87
C ILE A 103 -1.11 11.87 -2.01
N LYS A 104 -0.90 13.19 -1.94
CA LYS A 104 0.14 13.80 -1.09
C LYS A 104 -0.07 13.46 0.38
N SER A 105 -1.28 13.68 0.88
CA SER A 105 -1.66 13.40 2.27
C SER A 105 -1.46 11.93 2.60
N GLU A 106 -1.91 11.03 1.73
CA GLU A 106 -1.76 9.59 1.90
C GLU A 106 -0.28 9.15 1.93
N CYS A 107 0.58 9.72 1.06
CA CYS A 107 2.01 9.43 1.08
C CYS A 107 2.66 9.80 2.42
N ILE A 108 2.34 10.99 2.95
CA ILE A 108 2.83 11.44 4.26
C ILE A 108 2.30 10.51 5.36
N ARG A 109 1.00 10.22 5.34
CA ARG A 109 0.31 9.36 6.31
C ARG A 109 0.88 7.96 6.37
N GLN A 110 1.27 7.41 5.22
CA GLN A 110 1.90 6.09 5.15
C GLN A 110 3.43 6.14 5.35
N GLY A 111 4.06 7.30 5.49
CA GLY A 111 5.49 7.41 5.80
C GLY A 111 6.42 7.40 4.58
N ILE A 112 5.92 7.68 3.38
CA ILE A 112 6.73 7.96 2.17
C ILE A 112 6.62 9.43 1.77
N GLY A 113 6.84 10.32 2.74
CA GLY A 113 6.54 11.75 2.66
C GLY A 113 7.64 12.65 2.07
N LEU A 114 8.76 12.11 1.59
CA LEU A 114 9.76 12.96 0.92
C LEU A 114 9.15 13.59 -0.33
N LYS A 115 9.43 14.87 -0.62
CA LYS A 115 8.92 15.54 -1.83
C LYS A 115 9.23 14.74 -3.11
N THR A 116 10.41 14.14 -3.19
CA THR A 116 10.83 13.28 -4.30
C THR A 116 10.00 11.99 -4.39
N GLN A 117 9.66 11.37 -3.26
CA GLN A 117 8.77 10.19 -3.24
C GLN A 117 7.36 10.56 -3.69
N ILE A 118 6.78 11.62 -3.09
CA ILE A 118 5.46 12.14 -3.43
C ILE A 118 5.37 12.47 -4.93
N ALA A 119 6.37 13.18 -5.47
CA ALA A 119 6.42 13.53 -6.88
C ALA A 119 6.38 12.30 -7.80
N TYR A 120 7.04 11.22 -7.41
CA TYR A 120 7.06 9.98 -8.18
C TYR A 120 5.73 9.21 -8.12
N VAL A 121 5.08 9.19 -6.95
CA VAL A 121 3.74 8.61 -6.80
C VAL A 121 2.73 9.37 -7.65
N LEU A 122 2.77 10.70 -7.63
CA LEU A 122 1.93 11.56 -8.48
C LEU A 122 2.19 11.30 -9.96
N ALA A 123 3.44 11.23 -10.39
CA ALA A 123 3.79 10.96 -11.78
C ALA A 123 3.28 9.60 -12.29
N THR A 124 3.28 8.59 -11.41
CA THR A 124 2.71 7.27 -11.72
C THR A 124 1.21 7.36 -11.91
N ALA A 125 0.47 7.96 -10.96
CA ALA A 125 -0.97 8.14 -11.10
C ALA A 125 -1.33 8.99 -12.34
N ASP A 126 -0.55 10.04 -12.63
CA ASP A 126 -0.68 10.89 -13.80
C ASP A 126 -0.56 10.08 -15.10
N HIS A 127 0.46 9.21 -15.19
CA HIS A 127 0.67 8.34 -16.35
C HIS A 127 -0.44 7.30 -16.51
N GLU A 128 -0.71 6.52 -15.46
CA GLU A 128 -1.61 5.35 -15.50
C GLU A 128 -3.08 5.76 -15.68
N THR A 129 -3.45 7.01 -15.37
CA THR A 129 -4.81 7.55 -15.55
C THR A 129 -4.96 8.51 -16.73
N ASN A 130 -3.96 8.56 -17.61
CA ASN A 130 -3.92 9.47 -18.76
C ASN A 130 -4.20 10.93 -18.36
N HIS A 131 -3.51 11.40 -17.33
CA HIS A 131 -3.55 12.75 -16.79
C HIS A 131 -4.86 13.19 -16.13
N THR A 132 -5.84 12.29 -16.00
CA THR A 132 -7.14 12.62 -15.42
C THR A 132 -7.15 12.61 -13.90
N PHE A 133 -6.26 11.82 -13.27
CA PHE A 133 -6.32 11.49 -11.84
C PHE A 133 -7.67 10.93 -11.43
N LYS A 134 -8.31 10.15 -12.30
CA LYS A 134 -9.48 9.35 -11.97
C LYS A 134 -9.08 7.87 -11.99
N PRO A 135 -9.53 7.04 -11.03
CA PRO A 135 -9.39 5.59 -11.14
C PRO A 135 -9.94 5.11 -12.48
N VAL A 136 -9.14 4.34 -13.24
CA VAL A 136 -9.55 3.83 -14.55
C VAL A 136 -9.46 2.32 -14.61
N THR A 137 -10.27 1.74 -15.48
CA THR A 137 -10.19 0.34 -15.87
C THR A 137 -9.21 0.17 -17.04
N GLU A 138 -8.55 -0.97 -17.14
CA GLU A 138 -7.81 -1.37 -18.33
C GLU A 138 -8.70 -1.20 -19.58
N ALA A 139 -8.14 -0.62 -20.63
CA ALA A 139 -8.87 -0.27 -21.86
C ALA A 139 -10.07 0.68 -21.69
N TYR A 140 -10.11 1.53 -20.65
CA TYR A 140 -11.22 2.49 -20.40
C TYR A 140 -11.58 3.42 -21.56
N PHE A 141 -10.71 3.58 -22.57
CA PHE A 141 -10.96 4.34 -23.79
C PHE A 141 -11.91 3.62 -24.77
N LEU A 142 -12.24 2.35 -24.53
CA LEU A 142 -13.21 1.57 -25.28
C LEU A 142 -14.62 1.72 -24.67
N PRO A 143 -15.70 1.59 -25.47
CA PRO A 143 -17.07 1.73 -24.98
C PRO A 143 -17.49 0.62 -23.99
N HIS A 144 -16.92 -0.58 -24.13
CA HIS A 144 -17.21 -1.73 -23.28
C HIS A 144 -15.93 -2.47 -22.90
N PRO A 145 -15.08 -1.89 -22.02
CA PRO A 145 -13.76 -2.45 -21.68
C PRO A 145 -13.85 -3.87 -21.15
N ASP A 146 -14.79 -4.14 -20.24
CA ASP A 146 -15.01 -5.47 -19.66
C ASP A 146 -15.36 -6.51 -20.73
N ALA A 147 -16.25 -6.18 -21.66
CA ALA A 147 -16.64 -7.07 -22.75
C ALA A 147 -15.48 -7.29 -23.73
N TYR A 148 -14.71 -6.23 -24.02
CA TYR A 148 -13.52 -6.31 -24.85
C TYR A 148 -12.48 -7.25 -24.24
N LEU A 149 -12.13 -7.05 -22.97
CA LEU A 149 -11.15 -7.87 -22.25
C LEU A 149 -11.61 -9.31 -22.11
N LYS A 150 -12.90 -9.53 -21.83
CA LYS A 150 -13.49 -10.87 -21.81
C LYS A 150 -13.39 -11.57 -23.17
N THR A 151 -13.48 -10.84 -24.27
CA THR A 151 -13.47 -11.42 -25.63
C THR A 151 -12.06 -11.66 -26.15
N HIS A 152 -11.13 -10.73 -25.88
CA HIS A 152 -9.77 -10.75 -26.44
C HIS A 152 -8.74 -11.38 -25.52
N HIS A 153 -9.04 -11.44 -24.22
CA HIS A 153 -8.20 -12.06 -23.20
C HIS A 153 -8.99 -13.02 -22.26
N PRO A 154 -9.93 -13.85 -22.76
CA PRO A 154 -10.76 -14.73 -21.92
C PRO A 154 -9.92 -15.73 -21.12
N GLU A 155 -8.87 -16.26 -21.74
CA GLU A 155 -7.94 -17.24 -21.18
C GLU A 155 -6.73 -16.59 -20.50
N SER A 156 -6.72 -15.24 -20.41
CA SER A 156 -5.69 -14.60 -19.63
C SER A 156 -5.87 -15.01 -18.18
N SER A 157 -4.79 -15.51 -17.58
CA SER A 157 -4.75 -15.94 -16.19
C SER A 157 -5.12 -14.84 -15.19
N TYR A 158 -5.22 -13.58 -15.63
CA TYR A 158 -5.66 -12.47 -14.78
C TYR A 158 -7.13 -12.07 -14.98
N TYR A 159 -7.92 -12.54 -15.96
CA TYR A 159 -9.35 -12.18 -16.02
C TYR A 159 -10.12 -12.88 -14.88
N PRO A 160 -11.07 -12.22 -14.15
CA PRO A 160 -11.59 -10.84 -14.27
C PRO A 160 -10.79 -9.75 -13.51
N TYR A 161 -9.63 -10.09 -12.97
CA TYR A 161 -8.70 -9.25 -12.21
C TYR A 161 -7.72 -8.46 -13.10
N TYR A 162 -8.24 -7.86 -14.18
CA TYR A 162 -7.52 -6.89 -15.02
C TYR A 162 -7.30 -5.54 -14.31
N GLY A 163 -6.50 -4.66 -14.91
CA GLY A 163 -6.07 -3.40 -14.31
C GLY A 163 -7.23 -2.50 -13.87
N ARG A 164 -7.22 -2.07 -12.61
CA ARG A 164 -8.13 -1.05 -12.06
C ARG A 164 -7.40 -0.06 -11.13
N GLY A 165 -7.94 1.14 -10.98
CA GLY A 165 -7.46 2.13 -10.02
C GLY A 165 -6.33 3.03 -10.56
N TYR A 166 -5.71 3.80 -9.66
CA TYR A 166 -4.63 4.75 -10.02
C TYR A 166 -3.33 4.08 -10.48
N VAL A 167 -3.18 2.77 -10.24
CA VAL A 167 -1.92 2.02 -10.48
C VAL A 167 -2.15 0.73 -11.27
N GLN A 168 -3.34 0.55 -11.86
CA GLN A 168 -3.70 -0.64 -12.64
C GLN A 168 -3.50 -1.97 -11.86
N LEU A 169 -4.13 -2.08 -10.69
CA LEU A 169 -4.11 -3.30 -9.87
C LEU A 169 -4.58 -4.51 -10.68
N THR A 170 -3.72 -5.52 -10.81
CA THR A 170 -3.94 -6.71 -11.65
C THR A 170 -3.65 -7.98 -10.84
N TRP A 171 -4.23 -9.11 -11.25
CA TRP A 171 -4.10 -10.46 -10.68
C TRP A 171 -4.89 -10.73 -9.39
N ASP A 172 -5.53 -11.90 -9.34
CA ASP A 172 -6.38 -12.37 -8.25
C ASP A 172 -5.72 -12.27 -6.86
N TYR A 173 -4.44 -12.63 -6.76
CA TYR A 173 -3.69 -12.61 -5.50
C TYR A 173 -3.54 -11.18 -4.95
N ASN A 174 -3.45 -10.18 -5.82
CA ASN A 174 -3.39 -8.78 -5.39
C ASN A 174 -4.76 -8.28 -4.91
N TYR A 175 -5.83 -8.63 -5.61
CA TYR A 175 -7.20 -8.32 -5.16
C TYR A 175 -7.51 -9.00 -3.83
N LYS A 176 -7.14 -10.27 -3.66
CA LYS A 176 -7.25 -11.00 -2.38
C LYS A 176 -6.45 -10.34 -1.27
N LYS A 177 -5.21 -9.92 -1.54
CA LYS A 177 -4.33 -9.24 -0.58
C LYS A 177 -4.96 -7.92 -0.12
N TYR A 178 -5.30 -7.03 -1.03
CA TYR A 178 -5.88 -5.73 -0.68
C TYR A 178 -7.29 -5.85 -0.10
N GLY A 179 -8.07 -6.84 -0.51
CA GLY A 179 -9.36 -7.14 0.11
C GLY A 179 -9.23 -7.49 1.59
N LYS A 180 -8.28 -8.37 1.96
CA LYS A 180 -7.97 -8.67 3.36
C LYS A 180 -7.48 -7.43 4.13
N LEU A 181 -6.62 -6.62 3.54
CA LEU A 181 -6.11 -5.40 4.18
C LEU A 181 -7.25 -4.40 4.41
N LEU A 182 -8.10 -4.16 3.43
CA LEU A 182 -9.15 -3.15 3.56
C LEU A 182 -10.40 -3.66 4.29
N GLY A 183 -10.51 -4.97 4.52
CA GLY A 183 -11.73 -5.58 5.05
C GLY A 183 -12.88 -5.48 4.04
N LYS A 184 -12.57 -5.60 2.75
CA LYS A 184 -13.50 -5.48 1.62
C LYS A 184 -13.32 -6.70 0.73
N ASP A 185 -14.39 -7.23 0.16
CA ASP A 185 -14.32 -8.44 -0.66
C ASP A 185 -13.93 -8.12 -2.12
N LEU A 186 -12.70 -7.66 -2.34
CA LEU A 186 -12.19 -7.32 -3.68
C LEU A 186 -12.05 -8.55 -4.59
N LEU A 187 -12.07 -9.78 -4.04
CA LEU A 187 -11.92 -10.98 -4.84
C LEU A 187 -13.23 -11.31 -5.56
N ASN A 188 -14.36 -11.23 -4.86
CA ASN A 188 -15.68 -11.43 -5.48
C ASN A 188 -16.25 -10.14 -6.08
N HIS A 189 -15.76 -8.97 -5.65
CA HIS A 189 -16.15 -7.64 -6.12
C HIS A 189 -14.95 -6.81 -6.61
N PRO A 190 -14.27 -7.21 -7.71
CA PRO A 190 -13.07 -6.53 -8.19
C PRO A 190 -13.33 -5.07 -8.64
N GLU A 191 -14.57 -4.71 -8.97
CA GLU A 191 -14.97 -3.34 -9.27
C GLU A 191 -14.71 -2.36 -8.12
N LEU A 192 -14.63 -2.83 -6.88
CA LEU A 192 -14.29 -2.00 -5.72
C LEU A 192 -12.90 -1.36 -5.83
N ALA A 193 -12.00 -1.92 -6.64
CA ALA A 193 -10.69 -1.31 -6.89
C ALA A 193 -10.75 0.02 -7.69
N LEU A 194 -11.93 0.39 -8.23
CA LEU A 194 -12.19 1.69 -8.85
C LEU A 194 -12.69 2.74 -7.85
N ASP A 195 -13.06 2.35 -6.63
CA ASP A 195 -13.38 3.30 -5.57
C ASP A 195 -12.13 4.16 -5.28
N PRO A 196 -12.22 5.51 -5.31
CA PRO A 196 -11.06 6.38 -5.17
C PRO A 196 -10.28 6.19 -3.87
N GLU A 197 -10.93 5.87 -2.74
CA GLU A 197 -10.25 5.65 -1.46
C GLU A 197 -9.49 4.32 -1.47
N ILE A 198 -10.10 3.27 -2.03
CA ILE A 198 -9.45 1.98 -2.21
C ILE A 198 -8.26 2.10 -3.15
N ALA A 199 -8.44 2.75 -4.30
CA ALA A 199 -7.39 2.97 -5.29
C ALA A 199 -6.23 3.80 -4.72
N LEU A 200 -6.53 4.82 -3.91
CA LEU A 200 -5.55 5.67 -3.23
C LEU A 200 -4.69 4.85 -2.27
N PHE A 201 -5.34 4.06 -1.40
CA PHE A 201 -4.63 3.19 -0.46
C PHE A 201 -3.73 2.20 -1.20
N VAL A 202 -4.25 1.53 -2.24
CA VAL A 202 -3.50 0.55 -3.05
C VAL A 202 -2.26 1.18 -3.67
N LEU A 203 -2.39 2.37 -4.28
CA LEU A 203 -1.29 3.11 -4.91
C LEU A 203 -0.15 3.34 -3.90
N VAL A 204 -0.45 3.99 -2.78
CA VAL A 204 0.58 4.42 -1.82
C VAL A 204 1.15 3.24 -1.05
N HIS A 205 0.29 2.33 -0.59
CA HIS A 205 0.72 1.13 0.14
C HIS A 205 1.61 0.25 -0.74
N GLY A 206 1.27 0.11 -2.01
CA GLY A 206 2.06 -0.65 -2.96
C GLY A 206 3.47 -0.10 -3.15
N PHE A 207 3.61 1.22 -3.26
CA PHE A 207 4.93 1.88 -3.29
C PHE A 207 5.72 1.71 -2.00
N LYS A 208 5.07 1.88 -0.85
CA LYS A 208 5.72 1.73 0.46
C LYS A 208 6.28 0.31 0.65
N THR A 209 5.48 -0.69 0.32
CA THR A 209 5.76 -2.09 0.68
C THR A 209 6.42 -2.89 -0.43
N GLY A 210 6.43 -2.36 -1.65
CA GLY A 210 6.79 -3.13 -2.84
C GLY A 210 5.78 -4.25 -3.13
N ALA A 211 4.49 -4.07 -2.81
CA ALA A 211 3.49 -5.12 -2.91
C ALA A 211 3.33 -5.72 -4.32
N PHE A 212 3.72 -4.99 -5.36
CA PHE A 212 3.55 -5.39 -6.76
C PHE A 212 4.73 -6.21 -7.30
N THR A 213 5.96 -5.79 -7.01
CA THR A 213 7.18 -6.38 -7.61
C THR A 213 8.24 -6.80 -6.59
N GLY A 214 7.99 -6.57 -5.30
CA GLY A 214 8.97 -6.71 -4.23
C GLY A 214 9.95 -5.53 -4.09
N ARG A 215 9.78 -4.46 -4.88
CA ARG A 215 10.64 -3.26 -4.83
C ARG A 215 9.91 -2.10 -4.18
N LYS A 216 10.46 -1.56 -3.09
CA LYS A 216 9.92 -0.42 -2.36
C LYS A 216 10.37 0.89 -3.03
N ILE A 217 9.61 1.96 -2.87
CA ILE A 217 10.03 3.28 -3.36
C ILE A 217 11.33 3.76 -2.70
N SER A 218 11.56 3.39 -1.44
CA SER A 218 12.77 3.71 -0.68
C SER A 218 14.05 3.04 -1.22
N ASP A 219 13.91 1.97 -1.99
CA ASP A 219 15.03 1.31 -2.68
C ASP A 219 15.68 2.25 -3.73
N TYR A 220 14.93 3.24 -4.24
CA TYR A 220 15.37 4.13 -5.33
C TYR A 220 15.29 5.61 -4.95
N ILE A 221 14.40 5.98 -4.04
CA ILE A 221 14.14 7.36 -3.63
C ILE A 221 14.10 7.43 -2.10
N ASN A 222 15.15 8.01 -1.52
CA ASN A 222 15.33 8.17 -0.08
C ASN A 222 16.03 9.51 0.21
N ALA A 223 16.45 9.73 1.46
CA ALA A 223 17.09 10.98 1.89
C ALA A 223 18.41 11.31 1.15
N HIS A 224 19.05 10.32 0.54
CA HIS A 224 20.37 10.46 -0.09
C HIS A 224 20.35 10.16 -1.59
N THR A 225 19.31 9.50 -2.09
CA THR A 225 19.21 9.02 -3.48
C THR A 225 17.88 9.43 -4.08
N THR A 226 17.88 9.89 -5.33
CA THR A 226 16.66 10.11 -6.12
C THR A 226 16.85 9.55 -7.52
N ASP A 227 16.38 8.32 -7.72
CA ASP A 227 16.45 7.61 -9.00
C ASP A 227 15.03 7.34 -9.55
N PHE A 228 14.45 8.37 -10.16
CA PHE A 228 13.12 8.27 -10.78
C PHE A 228 13.04 7.25 -11.93
N ILE A 229 14.17 6.96 -12.60
CA ILE A 229 14.18 6.02 -13.72
C ILE A 229 14.01 4.59 -13.21
N ASN A 230 14.78 4.20 -12.20
CA ASN A 230 14.69 2.85 -11.66
C ASN A 230 13.52 2.66 -10.69
N ALA A 231 12.95 3.75 -10.14
CA ALA A 231 11.70 3.69 -9.36
C ALA A 231 10.50 3.10 -10.13
N ARG A 232 10.55 3.01 -11.48
CA ARG A 232 9.48 2.34 -12.26
C ARG A 232 9.35 0.87 -11.89
N ARG A 233 10.44 0.29 -11.38
CA ARG A 233 10.53 -1.09 -10.88
C ARG A 233 9.58 -1.39 -9.74
N CYS A 234 9.06 -0.39 -9.03
CA CYS A 234 8.05 -0.57 -7.99
C CYS A 234 6.72 -1.09 -8.55
N ILE A 235 6.37 -0.72 -9.79
CA ILE A 235 5.07 -1.05 -10.41
C ILE A 235 5.23 -2.09 -11.53
N ASN A 236 6.22 -1.93 -12.40
CA ASN A 236 6.44 -2.79 -13.58
C ASN A 236 7.95 -2.87 -13.88
N GLY A 237 8.38 -3.32 -15.06
CA GLY A 237 9.78 -3.28 -15.49
C GLY A 237 10.31 -1.84 -15.70
N LYS A 238 11.01 -1.57 -16.80
CA LYS A 238 11.46 -0.20 -17.14
C LYS A 238 10.69 0.43 -18.29
N ASN A 239 9.56 -0.16 -18.67
CA ASN A 239 8.72 0.41 -19.73
C ASN A 239 8.22 1.81 -19.31
N GLU A 240 8.29 2.77 -20.24
CA GLU A 240 7.93 4.18 -20.02
C GLU A 240 8.71 4.89 -18.89
N ALA A 241 9.81 4.32 -18.38
CA ALA A 241 10.51 4.83 -17.20
C ALA A 241 10.98 6.29 -17.36
N GLN A 242 11.52 6.64 -18.54
CA GLN A 242 11.95 8.01 -18.82
C GLN A 242 10.78 9.01 -18.79
N LYS A 243 9.66 8.66 -19.44
CA LYS A 243 8.46 9.50 -19.47
C LYS A 243 7.93 9.77 -18.07
N ILE A 244 7.83 8.73 -17.23
CA ILE A 244 7.36 8.85 -15.85
C ILE A 244 8.35 9.64 -15.00
N ALA A 245 9.66 9.45 -15.20
CA ALA A 245 10.68 10.24 -14.50
C ALA A 245 10.61 11.73 -14.85
N ASP A 246 10.30 12.08 -16.09
CA ASP A 246 10.13 13.47 -16.50
C ASP A 246 8.82 14.07 -15.96
N LEU A 247 7.75 13.28 -15.84
CA LEU A 247 6.56 13.69 -15.08
C LEU A 247 6.89 13.91 -13.60
N ALA A 248 7.71 13.05 -12.98
CA ALA A 248 8.10 13.19 -11.59
C ALA A 248 8.89 14.48 -11.33
N LYS A 249 9.80 14.86 -12.23
CA LYS A 249 10.49 16.16 -12.16
C LYS A 249 9.49 17.33 -12.20
N LYS A 250 8.52 17.30 -13.12
CA LYS A 250 7.48 18.33 -13.22
C LYS A 250 6.64 18.41 -11.95
N HIS A 251 6.21 17.28 -11.38
CA HIS A 251 5.47 17.29 -10.11
C HIS A 251 6.33 17.83 -8.97
N LEU A 252 7.62 17.45 -8.91
CA LEU A 252 8.56 17.92 -7.89
C LEU A 252 8.73 19.45 -7.92
N ASP A 253 8.83 20.05 -9.11
CA ASP A 253 8.95 21.51 -9.27
C ASP A 253 7.71 22.27 -8.75
N ASN A 254 6.56 21.58 -8.62
CA ASN A 254 5.27 22.13 -8.18
C ASN A 254 4.90 21.76 -6.72
N LEU A 255 5.82 21.17 -5.94
CA LEU A 255 5.62 20.71 -4.56
C LEU A 255 6.23 21.62 -3.48
#